data_AF-A0A948QW04-F1
#
_entry.id   AF-A0A948QW04-F1
#
_cell.length_a   1.000
_cell.length_b   1.000
_cell.length_c   1.000
_cell.angle_alpha   90.00
_cell.angle_beta   90.00
_cell.angle_gamma   90.00
#
_symmetry.space_group_name_H-M   'P 1'
#
loop_
_entity.id
_entity.type
_entity.pdbx_description
1 polymer ?
#
loop_
_entity_poly.entity_id
_entity_poly.type
_entity_poly.pdbx_seq_one_letter_code
_entity_poly.pdbx_strand_id
1 'polypeptide(L)'
;MKSILTPFQKSIFEALCRDKFIIQNFRFAGGTALSEFYLKHRYSEDLDFFTDEELPIEEIRPRLSPIFKQIGIETVEYRETLSSKIFFLNRR
;
A
#
# COMPACT_ATOMS: atom_id res chain seq x y z
N MET A 1 22.78 0.92 4.99
CA MET A 1 22.26 -0.25 4.24
C MET A 1 21.38 0.22 3.10
N LYS A 2 21.33 -0.52 1.99
CA LYS A 2 20.50 -0.16 0.82
C LYS A 2 19.04 -0.56 1.05
N SER A 3 18.11 0.29 0.61
CA SER A 3 16.66 0.01 0.57
C SER A 3 16.38 -1.10 -0.44
N ILE A 4 15.48 -2.04 -0.10
CA ILE A 4 14.92 -3.03 -1.04
C ILE A 4 13.73 -2.46 -1.82
N LEU A 5 13.10 -1.40 -1.30
CA LEU A 5 11.97 -0.76 -1.96
C LEU A 5 12.36 -0.18 -3.32
N THR A 6 11.58 -0.52 -4.33
CA THR A 6 11.71 0.05 -5.68
C THR A 6 11.31 1.53 -5.70
N PRO A 7 11.74 2.31 -6.70
CA PRO A 7 11.27 3.69 -6.86
C PRO A 7 9.75 3.81 -6.90
N PHE A 8 9.08 2.81 -7.49
CA PHE A 8 7.62 2.78 -7.55
C PHE A 8 6.98 2.57 -6.17
N GLN A 9 7.45 1.58 -5.39
CA GLN A 9 6.96 1.38 -4.02
C GLN A 9 7.17 2.64 -3.17
N LYS A 10 8.30 3.34 -3.32
CA LYS A 10 8.54 4.63 -2.65
C LYS A 10 7.52 5.70 -3.05
N SER A 11 7.20 5.82 -4.34
CA SER A 11 6.17 6.77 -4.78
C SER A 11 4.78 6.47 -4.20
N ILE A 12 4.45 5.19 -3.99
CA ILE A 12 3.20 4.80 -3.30
C ILE A 12 3.23 5.32 -1.85
N PHE A 13 4.31 5.07 -1.10
CA PHE A 13 4.44 5.58 0.27
C PHE A 13 4.37 7.12 0.33
N GLU A 14 5.09 7.82 -0.55
CA GLU A 14 5.07 9.29 -0.61
C GLU A 14 3.68 9.86 -0.89
N ALA A 15 2.85 9.15 -1.66
CA ALA A 15 1.49 9.56 -1.95
C ALA A 15 0.52 9.20 -0.81
N LEU A 16 0.63 8.01 -0.21
CA LEU A 16 -0.16 7.59 0.96
C LEU A 16 0.09 8.49 2.16
N CYS A 17 1.35 8.87 2.41
CA CYS A 17 1.75 9.75 3.51
C CYS A 17 1.26 11.21 3.38
N ARG A 18 0.55 11.56 2.30
CA ARG A 18 -0.10 12.88 2.17
C ARG A 18 -1.54 12.85 2.69
N ASP A 19 -2.15 11.68 2.83
CA ASP A 19 -3.50 11.53 3.36
C ASP A 19 -3.43 11.26 4.87
N LYS A 20 -3.93 12.21 5.67
CA LYS A 20 -3.93 12.11 7.14
C LYS A 20 -4.72 10.91 7.65
N PHE A 21 -5.84 10.57 7.01
CA PHE A 21 -6.66 9.42 7.41
C PHE A 21 -5.88 8.13 7.19
N ILE A 22 -5.15 8.00 6.08
CA ILE A 22 -4.33 6.81 5.82
C ILE A 22 -3.23 6.67 6.88
N ILE A 23 -2.51 7.75 7.19
CA ILE A 23 -1.41 7.71 8.19
C ILE A 23 -1.92 7.35 9.59
N GLN A 24 -3.09 7.88 9.97
CA GLN A 24 -3.63 7.67 11.31
C GLN A 24 -4.11 6.23 11.50
N ASN A 25 -4.77 5.64 10.49
CA ASN A 25 -5.45 4.36 10.63
C ASN A 25 -4.65 3.15 10.16
N PHE A 26 -3.69 3.31 9.24
CA PHE A 26 -2.96 2.17 8.68
C PHE A 26 -1.52 2.08 9.19
N ARG A 27 -1.03 0.85 9.30
CA ARG A 27 0.34 0.49 9.66
C ARG A 27 0.94 -0.41 8.59
N PHE A 28 2.15 -0.09 8.14
CA PHE A 28 2.87 -0.92 7.19
C PHE A 28 3.47 -2.14 7.89
N ALA A 29 3.18 -3.33 7.37
CA ALA A 29 3.69 -4.58 7.92
C ALA A 29 3.92 -5.62 6.80
N GLY A 30 3.87 -6.91 7.15
CA GLY A 30 4.02 -8.00 6.19
C GLY A 30 5.45 -8.24 5.71
N GLY A 31 5.57 -8.98 4.61
CA GLY A 31 6.86 -9.49 4.12
C GLY A 31 7.82 -8.39 3.65
N THR A 32 7.26 -7.32 3.09
CA THR A 32 8.05 -6.18 2.61
C THR A 32 8.57 -5.33 3.75
N ALA A 33 7.77 -5.09 4.81
CA ALA A 33 8.26 -4.43 6.02
C ALA A 33 9.37 -5.24 6.71
N LEU A 34 9.18 -6.56 6.83
CA LEU A 34 10.19 -7.45 7.40
C LEU A 34 11.51 -7.41 6.62
N SER A 35 11.42 -7.41 5.29
CA SER A 35 12.59 -7.37 4.41
C SER A 35 13.25 -5.99 4.41
N GLU A 36 12.49 -4.90 4.45
CA GLU A 36 13.02 -3.53 4.42
C GLU A 36 13.66 -3.07 5.73
N PHE A 37 13.12 -3.44 6.89
CA PHE A 37 13.64 -2.90 8.16
C PHE A 37 14.53 -3.85 8.94
N TYR A 38 14.46 -5.16 8.67
CA TYR A 38 15.13 -6.16 9.50
C TYR A 38 16.07 -7.07 8.71
N LEU A 39 15.52 -7.92 7.83
CA LEU A 39 16.26 -9.10 7.35
C LEU A 39 16.99 -8.91 6.03
N LYS A 40 16.50 -8.03 5.13
CA LYS A 40 17.08 -7.80 3.78
C LYS A 40 17.33 -9.09 2.96
N HIS A 41 16.59 -10.14 3.27
CA HIS A 41 16.85 -11.51 2.80
C HIS A 41 16.24 -11.83 1.42
N ARG A 42 15.29 -11.03 0.94
CA ARG A 42 14.63 -11.22 -0.35
C ARG A 42 14.05 -9.91 -0.90
N TYR A 43 13.75 -9.93 -2.18
CA TYR A 43 12.82 -8.97 -2.78
C TYR A 43 11.37 -9.30 -2.36
N SER A 44 10.53 -8.28 -2.31
CA SER A 44 9.13 -8.41 -1.94
C SER A 44 8.33 -7.34 -2.68
N GLU A 45 7.32 -7.78 -3.44
CA GLU A 45 6.60 -6.93 -4.39
C GLU A 45 5.39 -6.25 -3.73
N ASP A 46 4.67 -6.98 -2.87
CA ASP A 46 3.44 -6.52 -2.22
C ASP A 46 3.68 -5.45 -1.14
N LEU A 47 2.69 -4.60 -0.89
CA LEU A 47 2.69 -3.66 0.24
C LEU A 47 1.50 -3.95 1.14
N ASP A 48 1.76 -4.55 2.30
CA ASP A 48 0.72 -4.94 3.26
C ASP A 48 0.50 -3.84 4.30
N PHE A 49 -0.77 -3.44 4.47
CA PHE A 49 -1.19 -2.46 5.45
C PHE A 49 -2.29 -3.03 6.33
N PHE A 50 -2.22 -2.73 7.63
CA PHE A 50 -3.17 -3.21 8.64
C PHE A 50 -3.74 -2.03 9.43
N THR A 51 -4.97 -2.19 9.88
CA THR A 51 -5.69 -1.26 10.75
C THR A 51 -6.27 -2.05 11.92
N ASP A 52 -6.28 -1.44 13.11
CA ASP A 52 -6.97 -1.94 14.30
C ASP A 52 -8.46 -1.54 14.31
N GLU A 53 -8.83 -0.57 13.49
CA GLU A 53 -10.21 -0.11 13.31
C GLU A 53 -10.95 -0.88 12.21
N GLU A 54 -12.23 -1.16 12.44
CA GLU A 54 -13.13 -1.74 11.42
C GLU A 54 -13.60 -0.64 10.46
N LEU A 55 -12.79 -0.39 9.42
CA LEU A 55 -13.05 0.65 8.44
C LEU A 55 -13.77 0.09 7.20
N PRO A 56 -14.95 0.62 6.82
CA PRO A 56 -15.63 0.21 5.61
C PRO A 56 -14.86 0.64 4.36
N ILE A 57 -14.94 -0.15 3.29
CA ILE A 57 -14.19 0.11 2.05
C ILE A 57 -14.63 1.40 1.36
N GLU A 58 -15.85 1.82 1.62
CA GLU A 58 -16.51 3.03 1.16
C GLU A 58 -15.83 4.29 1.71
N GLU A 59 -15.15 4.20 2.85
CA GLU A 59 -14.34 5.28 3.40
C GLU A 59 -12.90 5.27 2.88
N ILE A 60 -12.37 4.09 2.56
CA ILE A 60 -10.98 3.89 2.15
C ILE A 60 -10.81 4.17 0.65
N ARG A 61 -11.67 3.58 -0.19
CA ARG A 61 -11.55 3.58 -1.66
C ARG A 61 -11.58 4.98 -2.27
N PRO A 62 -12.44 5.93 -1.83
CA PRO A 62 -12.42 7.30 -2.36
C PRO A 62 -11.10 8.04 -2.08
N ARG A 63 -10.35 7.64 -1.04
CA ARG A 63 -9.04 8.21 -0.70
C ARG A 63 -7.92 7.60 -1.53
N LEU A 64 -7.99 6.28 -1.77
CA LEU A 64 -6.98 5.58 -2.58
C LEU A 64 -7.08 5.89 -4.07
N SER A 65 -8.29 6.07 -4.61
CA SER A 65 -8.49 6.34 -6.04
C SER A 65 -7.70 7.54 -6.60
N PRO A 66 -7.73 8.75 -5.99
CA PRO A 66 -6.93 9.88 -6.45
C PRO A 66 -5.42 9.62 -6.30
N ILE A 67 -4.99 8.92 -5.25
CA ILE A 67 -3.60 8.55 -5.03
C ILE A 67 -3.07 7.66 -6.17
N PHE A 68 -3.83 6.63 -6.53
CA PHE A 68 -3.47 5.73 -7.64
C PHE A 68 -3.38 6.48 -8.98
N LYS A 69 -4.32 7.39 -9.25
CA LYS A 69 -4.25 8.24 -10.45
C LYS A 69 -3.01 9.13 -10.45
N GLN A 70 -2.67 9.74 -9.32
CA GLN A 70 -1.51 10.63 -9.20
C GLN A 70 -0.18 9.92 -9.51
N ILE A 71 -0.04 8.66 -9.12
CA ILE A 71 1.18 7.87 -9.35
C ILE A 71 1.19 7.12 -10.70
N GLY A 72 0.22 7.43 -11.58
CA GLY A 72 0.16 6.91 -12.93
C GLY A 72 -0.38 5.49 -13.05
N ILE A 73 -1.21 5.03 -12.11
CA ILE A 73 -1.91 3.74 -12.26
C ILE A 73 -3.08 3.90 -13.23
N GLU A 74 -3.12 3.05 -14.24
CA GLU A 74 -4.18 3.08 -15.26
C GLU A 74 -5.40 2.30 -14.81
N THR A 75 -5.18 1.07 -14.33
CA THR A 75 -6.25 0.18 -13.90
C THR A 75 -5.96 -0.39 -12.52
N VAL A 76 -7.02 -0.48 -11.74
CA VAL A 76 -6.99 -1.06 -10.40
C VAL A 76 -8.02 -2.16 -10.36
N GLU A 77 -7.56 -3.40 -10.23
CA GLU A 77 -8.46 -4.52 -9.94
C GLU A 77 -8.61 -4.63 -8.42
N TYR A 78 -9.86 -4.67 -7.95
CA TYR A 78 -10.18 -4.82 -6.53
C TYR A 78 -10.68 -6.24 -6.26
N ARG A 79 -10.10 -6.91 -5.27
CA ARG A 79 -10.59 -8.18 -4.75
C ARG A 79 -10.74 -8.09 -3.25
N GLU A 80 -11.81 -8.66 -2.73
CA GLU A 80 -12.06 -8.75 -1.30
C GLU A 80 -12.16 -10.22 -0.89
N THR A 81 -11.49 -10.53 0.21
CA THR A 81 -11.63 -11.79 0.92
C THR A 81 -12.23 -11.51 2.30
N LEU A 82 -12.52 -12.56 3.06
CA LEU A 82 -13.04 -12.42 4.42
C LEU A 82 -12.11 -11.59 5.34
N SER A 83 -10.81 -11.58 5.06
CA SER A 83 -9.79 -10.95 5.91
C SER A 83 -9.07 -9.77 5.25
N SER A 84 -9.27 -9.54 3.96
CA SER A 84 -8.35 -8.69 3.19
C SER A 84 -9.04 -7.96 2.04
N LYS A 85 -8.60 -6.72 1.84
CA LYS A 85 -9.02 -5.84 0.75
C LYS A 85 -7.79 -5.60 -0.13
N ILE A 86 -7.80 -6.17 -1.33
CA ILE A 86 -6.62 -6.28 -2.19
C ILE A 86 -6.82 -5.41 -3.43
N PHE A 87 -5.82 -4.58 -3.73
CA PHE A 87 -5.78 -3.69 -4.89
C PHE A 87 -4.61 -4.07 -5.79
N PHE A 88 -4.88 -4.65 -6.96
CA PHE A 88 -3.86 -4.92 -7.96
C PHE A 88 -3.69 -3.67 -8.83
N LEU A 89 -2.50 -3.06 -8.76
CA LEU A 89 -2.17 -1.83 -9.47
C LEU A 89 -1.46 -2.15 -10.77
N ASN A 90 -2.09 -1.86 -11.90
CA ASN A 90 -1.47 -2.06 -13.22
C ASN A 90 -1.00 -0.74 -13.82
N ARG A 91 0.25 -0.72 -14.26
CA ARG A 91 0.91 0.41 -14.92
C ARG A 91 1.55 -0.10 -16.21
N ARG A 92 1.44 0.66 -17.31
CA ARG A 92 2.13 0.35 -18.58
C ARG A 92 3.63 0.52 -18.47
#